data_AF-A0A2S9WUU1-F1
#
_entry.id   AF-A0A2S9WUU1-F1
#
_cell.length_a   1.000
_cell.length_b   1.000
_cell.length_c   1.000
_cell.angle_alpha   90.00
_cell.angle_beta   90.00
_cell.angle_gamma   90.00
#
_symmetry.space_group_name_H-M   'P 1'
#
loop_
_entity.id
_entity.type
_entity.pdbx_description
1 polymer ?
#
loop_
_entity_poly.entity_id
_entity_poly.type
_entity_poly.pdbx_seq_one_letter_code
_entity_poly.pdbx_strand_id
1 'polypeptide(L)'
;MNLKDFFTPDQDYVLEKTNETTTEDVDEVIKREGKLSFLMSTVKMLKKYYKLVDVMMMMIKDYRKGVYTAVPWFTIAAIGGSLLYVISPYDLIPDFIPGLGYIDDITVLTIVVGWIDSDLHRYLDWKISQDHTTPDEIDKIEEAQ
;
A
#
# COMPACT_ATOMS: atom_id res chain seq x y z
N MET A 1 -17.56 -10.29 -27.14
CA MET A 1 -17.92 -10.75 -25.78
C MET A 1 -17.70 -9.58 -24.85
N ASN A 2 -18.75 -9.03 -24.24
CA ASN A 2 -18.69 -7.79 -23.47
C ASN A 2 -18.35 -8.08 -22.00
N LEU A 3 -17.61 -7.18 -21.36
CA LEU A 3 -17.23 -7.29 -19.94
C LEU A 3 -18.46 -7.35 -19.01
N LYS A 4 -19.59 -6.78 -19.43
CA LYS A 4 -20.88 -6.83 -18.70
C LYS A 4 -21.42 -8.25 -18.59
N ASP A 5 -21.27 -9.05 -19.65
CA ASP A 5 -21.75 -10.44 -19.72
C ASP A 5 -20.99 -11.35 -18.73
N PHE A 6 -19.82 -10.92 -18.25
CA PHE A 6 -19.02 -11.65 -17.25
C PHE A 6 -19.46 -11.38 -15.80
N PHE A 7 -19.99 -10.18 -15.52
CA PHE A 7 -20.37 -9.75 -14.16
C PHE A 7 -21.86 -9.86 -13.85
N THR A 8 -22.70 -10.04 -14.87
CA THR A 8 -24.13 -10.34 -14.70
C THR A 8 -24.41 -11.71 -15.29
N PRO A 9 -24.37 -12.78 -14.48
CA PRO A 9 -24.80 -14.10 -14.94
C PRO A 9 -26.24 -14.01 -15.45
N ASP A 10 -26.46 -14.46 -16.69
CA ASP A 10 -27.80 -14.59 -17.25
C ASP A 10 -28.62 -15.59 -16.41
N GLN A 11 -29.91 -15.30 -16.17
CA GLN A 11 -30.75 -16.12 -15.27
C GLN A 11 -30.80 -17.60 -15.69
N ASP A 12 -30.71 -17.89 -16.99
CA ASP A 12 -30.71 -19.25 -17.50
C ASP A 12 -29.42 -20.00 -17.15
N TYR A 13 -28.29 -19.29 -17.04
CA TYR A 13 -26.98 -19.84 -16.64
C TYR A 13 -26.93 -20.23 -15.16
N VAL A 14 -27.69 -19.52 -14.32
CA VAL A 14 -27.77 -19.78 -12.88
C VAL A 14 -28.66 -21.00 -12.60
N LEU A 15 -29.72 -21.19 -13.39
CA LEU A 15 -30.70 -22.26 -13.19
C LEU A 15 -30.20 -23.63 -13.67
N GLU A 16 -29.44 -23.68 -14.76
CA GLU A 16 -28.84 -24.94 -15.27
C GLU A 16 -27.80 -25.53 -14.30
N LYS A 17 -27.14 -24.67 -13.50
CA LYS A 17 -26.08 -25.07 -12.55
C LYS A 17 -26.55 -25.45 -11.15
N THR A 18 -27.87 -25.44 -10.90
CA THR A 18 -28.44 -25.72 -9.57
C THR A 18 -28.49 -27.21 -9.18
N ASN A 19 -28.14 -28.13 -10.08
CA ASN A 19 -28.09 -29.57 -9.77
C ASN A 19 -26.68 -30.15 -9.55
N GLU A 20 -25.63 -29.33 -9.59
CA GLU A 20 -24.25 -29.72 -9.24
C GLU A 20 -23.55 -28.64 -8.41
N THR A 21 -24.23 -28.02 -7.45
CA THR A 21 -23.54 -27.31 -6.35
C THR A 21 -23.61 -28.21 -5.13
N THR A 22 -22.70 -29.18 -5.08
CA THR A 22 -22.64 -30.13 -3.97
C THR A 22 -22.02 -29.44 -2.76
N THR A 23 -22.42 -29.86 -1.57
CA THR A 23 -21.86 -29.44 -0.28
C THR A 23 -20.33 -29.58 -0.19
N GLU A 24 -19.73 -30.39 -1.07
CA GLU A 24 -18.28 -30.51 -1.23
C GLU A 24 -17.57 -29.21 -1.65
N ASP A 25 -18.18 -28.37 -2.50
CA ASP A 25 -17.57 -27.09 -2.91
C ASP A 25 -17.54 -26.07 -1.76
N VAL A 26 -18.54 -26.13 -0.87
CA VAL A 26 -18.62 -25.31 0.34
C VAL A 26 -17.58 -25.76 1.36
N ASP A 27 -17.41 -27.08 1.55
CA ASP A 27 -16.40 -27.66 2.43
C ASP A 27 -14.96 -27.39 1.92
N GLU A 28 -14.77 -27.25 0.60
CA GLU A 28 -13.49 -26.86 0.03
C GLU A 28 -13.13 -25.39 0.32
N VAL A 29 -14.11 -24.47 0.26
CA VAL A 29 -13.91 -23.07 0.66
C VAL A 29 -13.58 -22.99 2.14
N ILE A 30 -14.30 -23.74 2.99
CA ILE A 30 -14.05 -23.81 4.45
C ILE A 30 -12.66 -24.39 4.74
N LYS A 31 -12.25 -25.46 4.04
CA LYS A 31 -10.87 -26.00 4.13
C LYS A 31 -9.80 -25.00 3.65
N ARG A 32 -10.16 -24.02 2.81
CA ARG A 32 -9.27 -22.98 2.27
C ARG A 32 -9.43 -21.62 2.96
N GLU A 33 -10.30 -21.47 3.96
CA GLU A 33 -10.50 -20.21 4.73
C GLU A 33 -9.19 -19.67 5.31
N GLY A 34 -8.32 -20.57 5.78
CA GLY A 34 -6.98 -20.20 6.25
C GLY A 34 -6.13 -19.54 5.16
N LYS A 35 -6.21 -20.01 3.91
CA LYS A 35 -5.50 -19.40 2.77
C LYS A 35 -6.18 -18.11 2.32
N LEU A 36 -7.51 -18.04 2.35
CA LEU A 36 -8.26 -16.85 1.94
C LEU A 36 -8.03 -15.67 2.91
N SER A 37 -8.06 -15.93 4.22
CA SER A 37 -7.76 -14.92 5.24
C SER A 37 -6.32 -14.42 5.13
N PHE A 38 -5.36 -15.31 4.84
CA PHE A 38 -3.96 -14.95 4.59
C PHE A 38 -3.78 -14.09 3.32
N LEU A 39 -4.50 -14.41 2.24
CA LEU A 39 -4.47 -13.59 1.02
C LEU A 39 -5.07 -12.21 1.27
N MET A 40 -6.20 -12.13 1.98
CA MET A 40 -6.82 -10.87 2.35
C MET A 40 -5.94 -10.03 3.28
N SER A 41 -5.27 -10.64 4.25
CA SER A 41 -4.33 -9.92 5.11
C SER A 41 -3.11 -9.43 4.31
N THR A 42 -2.58 -10.23 3.38
CA THR A 42 -1.49 -9.83 2.47
C THR A 42 -1.91 -8.65 1.59
N VAL A 43 -3.10 -8.70 0.98
CA VAL A 43 -3.64 -7.60 0.18
C VAL A 43 -3.85 -6.34 1.03
N LYS A 44 -4.38 -6.48 2.25
CA LYS A 44 -4.54 -5.35 3.18
C LYS A 44 -3.20 -4.73 3.57
N MET A 45 -2.19 -5.55 3.85
CA MET A 45 -0.83 -5.09 4.15
C MET A 45 -0.25 -4.33 2.95
N LEU A 46 -0.35 -4.89 1.73
CA LEU A 46 0.11 -4.22 0.51
C LEU A 46 -0.62 -2.89 0.26
N LYS A 47 -1.94 -2.83 0.49
CA LYS A 47 -2.71 -1.58 0.38
C LYS A 47 -2.19 -0.53 1.37
N LYS A 48 -1.91 -0.93 2.62
CA LYS A 48 -1.33 -0.05 3.65
C LYS A 48 0.03 0.50 3.20
N TYR A 49 0.93 -0.35 2.68
CA TYR A 49 2.23 0.09 2.19
C TYR A 49 2.14 1.04 1.00
N TYR A 50 1.27 0.74 0.02
CA TYR A 50 1.05 1.63 -1.12
C TYR A 50 0.54 3.00 -0.67
N LYS A 51 -0.37 3.06 0.31
CA LYS A 51 -0.89 4.31 0.85
C LYS A 51 0.18 5.13 1.59
N LEU A 52 1.06 4.45 2.32
CA LEU A 52 2.20 5.11 2.96
C LEU A 52 3.15 5.74 1.93
N VAL A 53 3.41 5.06 0.82
CA VAL A 53 4.20 5.60 -0.31
C VAL A 53 3.52 6.84 -0.91
N ASP A 54 2.20 6.82 -1.05
CA ASP A 54 1.42 7.97 -1.54
C ASP A 54 1.61 9.20 -0.63
N VAL A 55 1.47 9.03 0.69
CA VAL A 55 1.67 10.11 1.68
C VAL A 55 3.09 10.65 1.63
N MET A 56 4.09 9.76 1.62
CA MET A 56 5.50 10.11 1.47
C MET A 56 5.76 10.95 0.21
N MET A 57 5.16 10.58 -0.91
CA MET A 57 5.26 11.31 -2.17
C MET A 57 4.58 12.68 -2.12
N MET A 58 3.43 12.79 -1.43
CA MET A 58 2.77 14.08 -1.22
C MET A 58 3.67 15.02 -0.40
N MET A 59 4.26 14.52 0.69
CA MET A 59 5.17 15.28 1.55
C MET A 59 6.40 15.79 0.78
N ILE A 60 7.03 14.95 -0.06
CA ILE A 60 8.14 15.40 -0.93
C ILE A 60 7.68 16.52 -1.88
N LYS A 61 6.51 16.37 -2.51
CA LYS A 61 5.99 17.37 -3.46
C LYS A 61 5.74 18.71 -2.78
N ASP A 62 5.14 18.69 -1.60
CA ASP A 62 4.79 19.89 -0.86
C ASP A 62 6.01 20.56 -0.22
N TYR A 63 7.01 19.77 0.20
CA TYR A 63 8.32 20.27 0.59
C TYR A 63 9.06 20.95 -0.58
N ARG A 64 9.09 20.31 -1.76
CA ARG A 64 9.73 20.87 -2.96
C ARG A 64 9.07 22.15 -3.45
N LYS A 65 7.75 22.27 -3.30
CA LYS A 65 7.00 23.52 -3.60
C LYS A 65 7.25 24.62 -2.56
N GLY A 66 7.85 24.29 -1.42
CA GLY A 66 8.07 25.22 -0.31
C GLY A 66 6.82 25.53 0.51
N VAL A 67 5.71 24.81 0.29
CA VAL A 67 4.45 25.01 1.05
C VAL A 67 4.47 24.31 2.40
N TYR A 68 5.28 23.26 2.54
CA TYR A 68 5.50 22.57 3.81
C TYR A 68 6.98 22.38 4.11
N THR A 69 7.52 23.13 5.07
CA THR A 69 8.95 23.08 5.46
C THR A 69 9.16 22.76 6.94
N ALA A 70 8.09 22.39 7.65
CA ALA A 70 8.08 22.11 9.08
C ALA A 70 8.66 20.73 9.46
N VAL A 71 9.64 20.26 8.68
CA VAL A 71 10.36 19.00 8.88
C VAL A 71 11.84 19.17 8.56
N PRO A 72 12.73 18.44 9.25
CA PRO A 72 14.15 18.41 8.91
C PRO A 72 14.36 17.95 7.46
N TRP A 73 15.37 18.52 6.79
CA TRP A 73 15.81 18.05 5.47
C TRP A 73 16.12 16.54 5.47
N PHE A 74 16.68 16.03 6.58
CA PHE A 74 16.97 14.60 6.75
C PHE A 74 15.74 13.72 6.59
N THR A 75 14.56 14.16 7.02
CA THR A 75 13.30 13.43 6.86
C THR A 75 12.96 13.28 5.37
N ILE A 76 13.10 14.34 4.59
CA ILE A 76 12.86 14.32 3.14
C ILE A 76 13.89 13.45 2.42
N ALA A 77 15.15 13.53 2.82
CA ALA A 77 16.21 12.68 2.28
C ALA A 77 15.98 11.19 2.61
N ALA A 78 15.53 10.87 3.83
CA ALA A 78 15.21 9.51 4.24
C ALA A 78 14.02 8.94 3.47
N ILE A 79 12.94 9.72 3.31
CA ILE A 79 11.80 9.34 2.47
C ILE A 79 12.27 9.09 1.04
N GLY A 80 12.99 10.06 0.43
CA GLY A 80 13.49 9.93 -0.93
C GLY A 80 14.38 8.70 -1.12
N GLY A 81 15.31 8.44 -0.20
CA GLY A 81 16.17 7.25 -0.20
C GLY A 81 15.37 5.95 -0.10
N SER A 82 14.38 5.88 0.81
CA SER A 82 13.53 4.70 0.96
C SER A 82 12.67 4.42 -0.27
N LEU A 83 12.11 5.45 -0.92
CA LEU A 83 11.30 5.29 -2.12
C LEU A 83 12.14 4.89 -3.34
N LEU A 84 13.33 5.48 -3.50
CA LEU A 84 14.27 5.09 -4.56
C LEU A 84 14.67 3.63 -4.42
N TYR A 85 14.92 3.19 -3.19
CA TYR A 85 15.24 1.81 -2.88
C TYR A 85 14.08 0.86 -3.20
N VAL A 86 12.82 1.22 -2.90
CA VAL A 86 11.63 0.42 -3.27
C VAL A 86 11.48 0.30 -4.80
N ILE A 87 11.83 1.35 -5.56
CA ILE A 87 11.71 1.36 -7.04
C ILE A 87 12.84 0.57 -7.68
N SER A 88 14.06 0.68 -7.15
CA SER A 88 15.25 -0.02 -7.65
C SER A 88 16.13 -0.47 -6.48
N PRO A 89 15.93 -1.71 -5.96
CA PRO A 89 16.66 -2.19 -4.80
C PRO A 89 18.19 -2.31 -5.02
N TYR A 90 18.66 -2.23 -6.27
CA TYR A 90 20.07 -2.41 -6.64
C TYR A 90 20.88 -1.10 -6.78
N ASP A 91 20.25 0.08 -6.74
CA ASP A 91 20.89 1.32 -7.24
C ASP A 91 21.61 2.18 -6.17
N LEU A 92 21.49 1.85 -4.88
CA LEU A 92 21.97 2.69 -3.76
C LEU A 92 23.09 2.06 -2.91
N ILE A 93 23.34 0.76 -3.06
CA ILE A 93 24.38 0.05 -2.32
C ILE A 93 25.42 -0.44 -3.34
N PRO A 94 26.56 0.25 -3.49
CA PRO A 94 27.71 -0.33 -4.17
C PRO A 94 28.11 -1.60 -3.38
N ASP A 95 28.19 -2.75 -4.05
CA ASP A 95 28.65 -4.08 -3.57
C ASP A 95 29.33 -4.14 -2.18
N PHE A 96 28.59 -4.20 -1.06
CA PHE A 96 29.24 -4.21 0.27
C PHE A 96 28.99 -5.38 1.22
N ILE A 97 28.04 -6.30 1.01
CA ILE A 97 27.95 -7.48 1.91
C ILE A 97 27.56 -8.78 1.19
N PRO A 98 28.55 -9.63 0.85
CA PRO A 98 28.29 -11.02 0.47
C PRO A 98 27.65 -11.79 1.65
N GLY A 99 26.42 -12.28 1.49
CA GLY A 99 25.79 -13.24 2.44
C GLY A 99 24.48 -12.81 3.14
N LEU A 100 23.92 -11.63 2.87
CA LEU A 100 22.69 -11.11 3.52
C LEU A 100 21.52 -10.81 2.54
N GLY A 101 21.39 -11.58 1.47
CA GLY A 101 20.68 -11.11 0.25
C GLY A 101 19.15 -11.11 0.18
N TYR A 102 18.36 -11.26 1.26
CA TYR A 102 16.89 -11.43 1.09
C TYR A 102 15.96 -10.76 2.13
N ILE A 103 16.48 -10.16 3.21
CA ILE A 103 15.65 -9.60 4.31
C ILE A 103 15.64 -8.05 4.30
N ASP A 104 16.52 -7.44 3.53
CA ASP A 104 16.90 -6.03 3.69
C ASP A 104 15.78 -5.05 3.32
N ASP A 105 14.96 -5.35 2.31
CA ASP A 105 14.12 -4.31 1.71
C ASP A 105 12.97 -3.79 2.59
N ILE A 106 12.22 -4.71 3.20
CA ILE A 106 11.12 -4.36 4.11
C ILE A 106 11.67 -3.81 5.42
N THR A 107 12.87 -4.26 5.82
CA THR A 107 13.53 -3.84 7.07
C THR A 107 13.94 -2.38 6.99
N VAL A 108 14.57 -1.96 5.88
CA VAL A 108 14.95 -0.56 5.65
C VAL A 108 13.72 0.34 5.65
N LEU A 109 12.66 -0.02 4.92
CA LEU A 109 11.42 0.77 4.90
C LEU A 109 10.80 0.86 6.31
N THR A 110 10.75 -0.24 7.05
CA THR A 110 10.19 -0.26 8.41
C THR A 110 10.98 0.62 9.39
N ILE A 111 12.31 0.60 9.30
CA ILE A 111 13.18 1.45 10.13
C ILE A 111 13.00 2.92 9.78
N VAL A 112 13.02 3.27 8.49
CA VAL A 112 12.84 4.65 8.04
C VAL A 112 11.48 5.16 8.49
N VAL A 113 10.41 4.40 8.27
CA VAL A 113 9.06 4.73 8.71
C VAL A 113 9.03 4.95 10.22
N GLY A 114 9.63 4.06 11.01
CA GLY A 114 9.71 4.23 12.46
C GLY A 114 10.43 5.51 12.91
N TRP A 115 11.42 5.99 12.14
CA TRP A 115 12.12 7.24 12.44
C TRP A 115 11.34 8.49 12.03
N ILE A 116 10.65 8.44 10.90
CA ILE A 116 9.92 9.59 10.35
C ILE A 116 8.44 9.61 10.74
N ASP A 117 7.97 8.62 11.50
CA ASP A 117 6.56 8.43 11.84
C ASP A 117 5.94 9.71 12.42
N SER A 118 6.61 10.32 13.39
CA SER A 118 6.16 11.58 14.01
C SER A 118 6.13 12.76 13.04
N ASP A 119 7.04 12.79 12.06
CA ASP A 119 7.07 13.83 11.02
C ASP A 119 5.95 13.61 9.98
N LEU A 120 5.67 12.36 9.62
CA LEU A 120 4.55 12.00 8.75
C LEU A 120 3.21 12.36 9.39
N HIS A 121 3.00 12.05 10.67
CA HIS A 121 1.77 12.44 11.38
C HIS A 121 1.61 13.95 11.40
N ARG A 122 2.67 14.70 11.73
CA ARG A 122 2.65 16.17 11.71
C ARG A 122 2.35 16.74 10.31
N TYR A 123 2.85 16.08 9.27
CA TYR A 123 2.54 16.43 7.88
C TYR A 123 1.06 16.14 7.54
N LEU A 124 0.54 14.99 7.93
CA LEU A 124 -0.87 14.61 7.71
C LEU A 124 -1.82 15.58 8.40
N ASP A 125 -1.58 15.91 9.68
CA ASP A 125 -2.37 16.88 10.44
C ASP A 125 -2.37 18.26 9.75
N TRP A 126 -1.19 18.71 9.31
CA TRP A 126 -1.06 19.94 8.54
C TRP A 126 -1.83 19.88 7.22
N LYS A 127 -1.72 18.77 6.48
CA LYS A 127 -2.36 18.60 5.17
C LYS A 127 -3.88 18.56 5.28
N ILE A 128 -4.43 17.89 6.29
CA ILE A 128 -5.89 17.89 6.57
C ILE A 128 -6.37 19.30 6.90
N SER A 129 -5.55 20.11 7.59
CA SER A 129 -5.90 21.50 7.92
C SER A 129 -5.87 22.48 6.74
N GLN A 130 -5.42 22.07 5.54
CA GLN A 130 -5.41 22.93 4.36
C GLN A 130 -6.76 22.90 3.63
N ASP A 131 -7.36 24.06 3.41
CA ASP A 131 -8.66 24.22 2.70
C ASP A 131 -8.71 23.70 1.25
N HIS A 132 -7.55 23.43 0.66
CA HIS A 132 -7.41 23.04 -0.76
C HIS A 132 -6.88 21.61 -0.95
N THR A 133 -6.82 20.80 0.12
CA THR A 133 -6.53 19.37 0.00
C THR A 133 -7.67 18.68 -0.75
N THR A 134 -7.34 17.93 -1.80
CA THR A 134 -8.39 17.33 -2.65
C THR A 134 -9.07 16.16 -1.93
N PRO A 135 -10.34 15.82 -2.28
CA PRO A 135 -10.99 14.63 -1.72
C PRO A 135 -10.18 13.34 -1.89
N ASP A 136 -9.48 13.19 -3.03
CA ASP A 136 -8.58 12.05 -3.27
C ASP A 136 -7.35 12.04 -2.34
N GLU A 137 -6.84 13.22 -1.97
CA GLU A 137 -5.75 13.33 -0.99
C GLU A 137 -6.26 13.02 0.42
N ILE A 138 -7.47 13.46 0.79
CA ILE A 138 -8.09 13.16 2.08
C ILE A 138 -8.32 11.65 2.24
N ASP A 139 -8.87 10.96 1.23
CA ASP A 139 -9.03 9.50 1.25
C ASP A 139 -7.71 8.76 1.48
N LYS A 140 -6.63 9.23 0.84
CA LYS A 140 -5.29 8.66 1.05
C LYS A 140 -4.76 8.88 2.46
N ILE A 141 -5.08 10.02 3.08
CA ILE A 141 -4.64 10.38 4.42
C ILE A 141 -5.42 9.56 5.47
N GLU A 142 -6.74 9.52 5.39
CA GLU A 142 -7.59 8.78 6.35
C GLU A 142 -7.30 7.28 6.34
N GLU A 143 -6.98 6.71 5.18
CA GLU A 143 -6.61 5.28 5.09
C GLU A 143 -5.16 4.99 5.53
N ALA A 144 -4.32 6.02 5.66
CA ALA A 144 -2.91 5.87 6.07
C ALA A 144 -2.71 5.97 7.59
N GLN A 145 -3.68 6.53 8.32
CA GLN A 145 -3.75 6.57 9.80
C GLN A 145 -4.25 5.23 10.37
#